data_AF-A0A941P269-F1
#
_entry.id   AF-A0A941P269-F1
#
_cell.length_a   1.000
_cell.length_b   1.000
_cell.length_c   1.000
_cell.angle_alpha   90.00
_cell.angle_beta   90.00
_cell.angle_gamma   90.00
#
_symmetry.space_group_name_H-M   'P 1'
#
loop_
_entity.id
_entity.type
_entity.pdbx_description
1 polymer ?
#
loop_
_entity_poly.entity_id
_entity_poly.type
_entity_poly.pdbx_seq_one_letter_code
_entity_poly.pdbx_strand_id
1 'polypeptide(L)'
;AVGSERFPRAYLEIIAVDPEAEPAGGRARWFDMDDEGLRAQVRTHGPRLIHWVARVPDLAQAVDALAAHGIDRGERMQASRMTPSGLLEWQITVRPDGQRLFGGCLPTLIAWGAVHPVDGMQASGPSLRALRLAHPDAARLRAALAAAGLTAIAVEAAPVPAIEAVLDTPRGAVVLVS
;
A
#
# COMPACT_ATOMS: atom_id res chain seq x y z
N ALA A 1 -1.77 -14.33 -6.09
CA ALA A 1 -2.81 -13.47 -5.48
C ALA A 1 -3.17 -13.99 -4.10
N VAL A 2 -3.44 -13.11 -3.13
CA VAL A 2 -3.74 -13.49 -1.72
C VAL A 2 -5.14 -13.07 -1.29
N GLY A 3 -6.08 -13.00 -2.23
CA GLY A 3 -7.46 -12.59 -1.95
C GLY A 3 -8.16 -13.52 -0.94
N SER A 4 -9.08 -12.94 -0.19
CA SER A 4 -10.01 -13.65 0.70
C SER A 4 -11.40 -13.03 0.59
N GLU A 5 -12.40 -13.60 1.27
CA GLU A 5 -13.74 -13.01 1.35
C GLU A 5 -13.71 -11.57 1.89
N ARG A 6 -12.90 -11.33 2.94
CA ARG A 6 -12.74 -10.00 3.54
C ARG A 6 -11.89 -9.06 2.69
N PHE A 7 -10.92 -9.59 1.94
CA PHE A 7 -10.00 -8.82 1.11
C PHE A 7 -10.04 -9.31 -0.34
N PRO A 8 -11.15 -9.07 -1.06
CA PRO A 8 -11.32 -9.59 -2.41
C PRO A 8 -10.32 -8.94 -3.37
N ARG A 9 -9.70 -9.78 -4.21
CA ARG A 9 -8.68 -9.38 -5.19
C ARG A 9 -7.45 -8.71 -4.56
N ALA A 10 -7.07 -9.09 -3.33
CA ALA A 10 -5.79 -8.69 -2.75
C ALA A 10 -4.60 -9.46 -3.36
N TYR A 11 -3.43 -8.81 -3.39
CA TYR A 11 -2.17 -9.41 -3.81
C TYR A 11 -1.01 -8.83 -2.99
N LEU A 12 0.10 -9.55 -2.93
CA LEU A 12 1.36 -9.04 -2.39
C LEU A 12 2.19 -8.51 -3.55
N GLU A 13 2.72 -7.30 -3.38
CA GLU A 13 3.65 -6.70 -4.33
C GLU A 13 5.06 -6.72 -3.74
N ILE A 14 5.98 -7.36 -4.46
CA ILE A 14 7.41 -7.26 -4.17
C ILE A 14 7.95 -6.18 -5.11
N ILE A 15 8.47 -5.11 -4.53
CA ILE A 15 9.02 -3.97 -5.26
C ILE A 15 10.47 -3.77 -4.85
N ALA A 16 11.31 -3.40 -5.82
CA ALA A 16 12.72 -3.10 -5.61
C ALA A 16 13.14 -1.94 -6.52
N VAL A 17 14.18 -1.22 -6.10
CA VAL A 17 14.81 -0.21 -6.96
C VAL A 17 15.55 -0.93 -8.08
N ASP A 18 15.24 -0.57 -9.32
CA ASP A 18 16.08 -0.90 -10.46
C ASP A 18 17.34 0.00 -10.42
N PRO A 19 18.55 -0.57 -10.23
CA PRO A 19 19.78 0.22 -10.11
C PRO A 19 20.18 0.92 -11.41
N GLU A 20 19.66 0.51 -12.56
CA GLU A 20 19.94 1.12 -13.86
C GLU A 20 18.92 2.19 -14.25
N ALA A 21 17.79 2.27 -13.53
CA ALA A 21 16.73 3.22 -13.82
C ALA A 21 16.95 4.58 -13.13
N GLU A 22 16.98 5.64 -13.92
CA GLU A 22 16.93 7.02 -13.41
C GLU A 22 15.56 7.33 -12.78
N PRO A 23 15.50 8.08 -11.67
CA PRO A 23 14.23 8.54 -11.10
C PRO A 23 13.40 9.31 -12.14
N ALA A 24 12.16 8.87 -12.34
CA ALA A 24 11.29 9.46 -13.34
C ALA A 24 10.97 10.93 -13.02
N GLY A 25 11.34 11.84 -13.92
CA GLY A 25 10.92 13.25 -13.87
C GLY A 25 11.40 14.03 -12.65
N GLY A 26 12.55 13.66 -12.05
CA GLY A 26 13.14 14.37 -10.90
C GLY A 26 12.36 14.21 -9.59
N ARG A 27 11.41 13.25 -9.53
CA ARG A 27 10.65 12.92 -8.32
C ARG A 27 11.38 11.87 -7.51
N ALA A 28 11.19 11.91 -6.19
CA ALA A 28 11.61 10.80 -5.34
C ALA A 28 10.82 9.53 -5.72
N ARG A 29 11.47 8.37 -5.64
CA ARG A 29 10.82 7.07 -5.81
C ARG A 29 9.76 6.88 -4.73
N TRP A 30 8.69 6.21 -5.11
CA TRP A 30 7.51 6.04 -4.27
C TRP A 30 7.84 5.23 -3.02
N PHE A 31 7.02 5.37 -1.98
CA PHE A 31 7.03 4.52 -0.79
C PHE A 31 8.34 4.57 0.03
N ASP A 32 8.94 5.75 0.17
CA ASP A 32 10.22 5.97 0.85
C ASP A 32 11.41 5.18 0.24
N MET A 33 11.34 4.74 -1.02
CA MET A 33 12.36 3.84 -1.58
C MET A 33 13.76 4.45 -1.71
N ASP A 34 13.86 5.79 -1.69
CA ASP A 34 15.12 6.53 -1.63
C ASP A 34 15.60 6.84 -0.20
N ASP A 35 14.79 6.55 0.84
CA ASP A 35 15.16 6.76 2.24
C ASP A 35 16.30 5.82 2.68
N GLU A 36 17.37 6.37 3.22
CA GLU A 36 18.56 5.58 3.58
C GLU A 36 18.28 4.65 4.77
N GLY A 37 17.38 5.04 5.69
CA GLY A 37 16.97 4.20 6.81
C GLY A 37 16.26 2.94 6.33
N LEU A 38 15.30 3.10 5.41
CA LEU A 38 14.61 1.98 4.78
C LEU A 38 15.58 1.08 4.00
N ARG A 39 16.46 1.68 3.19
CA ARG A 39 17.46 0.92 2.41
C ARG A 39 18.40 0.13 3.33
N ALA A 40 18.85 0.71 4.44
CA ALA A 40 19.66 0.03 5.44
C ALA A 40 18.92 -1.14 6.10
N GLN A 41 17.64 -0.96 6.42
CA GLN A 41 16.81 -2.04 6.97
C GLN A 41 16.66 -3.20 5.99
N VAL A 42 16.40 -2.93 4.71
CA VAL A 42 16.29 -3.97 3.68
C VAL A 42 17.63 -4.68 3.43
N ARG A 43 18.75 -3.95 3.40
CA ARG A 43 20.09 -4.58 3.28
C ARG A 43 20.41 -5.51 4.44
N THR A 44 20.00 -5.14 5.66
CA THR A 44 20.31 -5.91 6.86
C THR A 44 19.36 -7.08 7.09
N HIS A 45 18.06 -6.89 6.84
CA HIS A 45 17.01 -7.83 7.23
C HIS A 45 16.29 -8.50 6.04
N GLY A 46 16.61 -8.10 4.81
CA GLY A 46 15.98 -8.61 3.60
C GLY A 46 14.60 -7.97 3.30
N PRO A 47 13.84 -8.58 2.36
CA PRO A 47 12.51 -8.11 1.99
C PRO A 47 11.56 -8.10 3.20
N ARG A 48 10.77 -7.03 3.33
CA ARG A 48 9.89 -6.82 4.49
C ARG A 48 8.63 -6.06 4.10
N LEU A 49 7.58 -6.20 4.93
CA LEU A 49 6.38 -5.39 4.79
C LEU A 49 6.72 -3.95 5.19
N ILE A 50 6.41 -2.99 4.33
CA ILE A 50 6.77 -1.57 4.57
C ILE A 50 5.57 -0.64 4.41
N HIS A 51 4.55 -1.10 3.69
CA HIS A 51 3.42 -0.29 3.28
C HIS A 51 2.29 -1.18 2.77
N TRP A 52 1.16 -0.54 2.47
CA TRP A 52 0.03 -1.14 1.80
C TRP A 52 -0.67 -0.11 0.92
N VAL A 53 -1.35 -0.60 -0.12
CA VAL A 53 -2.05 0.23 -1.10
C VAL A 53 -3.54 -0.17 -1.07
N ALA A 54 -4.42 0.81 -0.94
CA ALA A 54 -5.85 0.61 -0.81
C ALA A 54 -6.56 1.03 -2.10
N ARG A 55 -7.29 0.07 -2.70
CA ARG A 55 -8.19 0.37 -3.81
C ARG A 55 -9.40 1.14 -3.30
N VAL A 56 -9.69 2.27 -3.95
CA VAL A 56 -10.90 3.08 -3.71
C VAL A 56 -11.76 3.12 -4.98
N PRO A 57 -13.10 3.25 -4.85
CA PRO A 57 -13.99 3.33 -6.01
C PRO A 57 -13.84 4.67 -6.76
N ASP A 58 -13.56 5.76 -6.06
CA ASP A 58 -13.32 7.09 -6.61
C ASP A 58 -12.07 7.69 -5.95
N LEU A 59 -10.99 7.81 -6.72
CA LEU A 59 -9.72 8.33 -6.24
C LEU A 59 -9.77 9.83 -5.93
N ALA A 60 -10.50 10.61 -6.73
CA ALA A 60 -10.59 12.05 -6.52
C ALA A 60 -11.33 12.36 -5.22
N GLN A 61 -12.49 11.73 -5.02
CA GLN A 61 -13.28 11.91 -3.81
C GLN A 61 -12.50 11.50 -2.55
N ALA A 62 -11.80 10.36 -2.58
CA ALA A 62 -11.04 9.90 -1.42
C ALA A 62 -9.84 10.81 -1.10
N VAL A 63 -9.19 11.40 -2.12
CA VAL A 63 -8.11 12.38 -1.94
C VAL A 63 -8.65 13.67 -1.34
N ASP A 64 -9.75 14.19 -1.87
CA ASP A 64 -10.36 15.43 -1.37
C ASP A 64 -10.83 15.25 0.09
N ALA A 65 -11.38 14.09 0.42
CA ALA A 65 -11.75 13.74 1.79
C ALA A 65 -10.53 13.75 2.72
N LEU A 66 -9.40 13.14 2.31
CA LEU A 66 -8.16 13.19 3.09
C LEU A 66 -7.58 14.61 3.20
N ALA A 67 -7.67 15.42 2.15
CA ALA A 67 -7.23 16.81 2.15
C ALA A 67 -8.04 17.66 3.15
N ALA A 68 -9.36 17.41 3.29
CA ALA A 68 -10.20 18.05 4.32
C ALA A 68 -9.76 17.72 5.76
N HIS A 69 -9.03 16.62 5.96
CA HIS A 69 -8.37 16.26 7.22
C HIS A 69 -6.92 16.78 7.35
N GLY A 70 -6.50 17.67 6.44
CA GLY A 70 -5.15 18.23 6.41
C GLY A 70 -4.08 17.20 6.00
N ILE A 71 -4.46 16.20 5.20
CA ILE A 71 -3.56 15.14 4.73
C ILE A 71 -3.37 15.29 3.23
N ASP A 72 -2.20 15.77 2.83
CA ASP A 72 -1.84 15.89 1.42
C ASP A 72 -1.33 14.55 0.86
N ARG A 73 -2.08 13.99 -0.08
CA ARG A 73 -1.76 12.72 -0.77
C ARG A 73 -0.96 12.89 -2.06
N GLY A 74 -0.60 14.12 -2.40
CA GLY A 74 0.09 14.44 -3.63
C GLY A 74 -0.80 14.33 -4.86
N GLU A 75 -0.16 14.36 -6.02
CA GLU A 75 -0.83 14.37 -7.30
C GLU A 75 -1.45 13.01 -7.62
N ARG A 76 -2.60 13.06 -8.30
CA ARG A 76 -3.19 11.89 -8.96
C ARG A 76 -2.46 11.64 -10.27
N MET A 77 -1.74 10.54 -10.33
CA MET A 77 -0.95 10.13 -11.48
C MET A 77 -1.64 9.01 -12.23
N GLN A 78 -1.58 9.04 -13.56
CA GLN A 78 -1.92 7.91 -14.40
C GLN A 78 -0.69 7.03 -14.57
N ALA A 79 -0.86 5.72 -14.43
CA ALA A 79 0.20 4.75 -14.62
C ALA A 79 -0.33 3.54 -15.38
N SER A 80 0.58 2.87 -16.09
CA SER A 80 0.25 1.69 -16.86
C SER A 80 1.43 0.73 -16.90
N ARG A 81 1.15 -0.56 -17.07
CA ARG A 81 2.16 -1.59 -17.27
C ARG A 81 1.64 -2.65 -18.21
N MET A 82 2.39 -2.91 -19.29
CA MET A 82 2.14 -4.06 -20.15
C MET A 82 2.52 -5.34 -19.41
N THR A 83 1.65 -6.34 -19.46
CA THR A 83 1.90 -7.68 -18.92
C THR A 83 1.63 -8.73 -20.00
N PRO A 84 2.11 -9.98 -19.84
CA PRO A 84 1.73 -11.06 -20.74
C PRO A 84 0.22 -11.31 -20.84
N SER A 85 -0.55 -10.89 -19.83
CA SER A 85 -2.01 -11.02 -19.77
C SER A 85 -2.76 -9.77 -20.26
N GLY A 86 -2.05 -8.74 -20.75
CA GLY A 86 -2.62 -7.49 -21.25
C GLY A 86 -2.15 -6.24 -20.52
N LEU A 87 -2.68 -5.09 -20.96
CA LEU A 87 -2.38 -3.79 -20.40
C LEU A 87 -3.10 -3.59 -19.06
N LEU A 88 -2.34 -3.25 -18.02
CA LEU A 88 -2.86 -2.73 -16.77
C LEU A 88 -2.81 -1.20 -16.80
N GLU A 89 -3.89 -0.56 -16.38
CA GLU A 89 -4.01 0.90 -16.27
C GLU A 89 -4.63 1.25 -14.92
N TRP A 90 -4.10 2.28 -14.27
CA TRP A 90 -4.62 2.72 -12.98
C TRP A 90 -4.26 4.18 -12.69
N GLN A 91 -5.04 4.77 -11.80
CA GLN A 91 -4.69 6.02 -11.14
C GLN A 91 -4.13 5.75 -9.75
N ILE A 92 -3.13 6.50 -9.34
CA ILE A 92 -2.51 6.40 -8.01
C ILE A 92 -2.15 7.78 -7.46
N THR A 93 -2.19 7.96 -6.15
CA THR A 93 -1.78 9.21 -5.50
C THR A 93 -0.40 9.10 -4.93
N VAL A 94 0.55 9.90 -5.41
CA VAL A 94 1.91 9.90 -4.88
C VAL A 94 2.41 11.32 -4.67
N ARG A 95 2.94 11.56 -3.47
CA ARG A 95 3.59 12.82 -3.11
C ARG A 95 4.89 13.01 -3.91
N PRO A 96 5.29 14.26 -4.22
CA PRO A 96 6.57 14.52 -4.88
C PRO A 96 7.79 14.02 -4.09
N ASP A 97 7.69 14.00 -2.76
CA ASP A 97 8.71 13.51 -1.83
C ASP A 97 8.73 11.97 -1.69
N GLY A 98 7.82 11.25 -2.36
CA GLY A 98 7.73 9.80 -2.30
C GLY A 98 7.29 9.25 -0.95
N GLN A 99 6.93 10.10 0.01
CA GLN A 99 6.83 9.68 1.41
C GLN A 99 5.62 8.81 1.71
N ARG A 100 5.84 7.78 2.55
CA ARG A 100 4.74 7.09 3.23
C ARG A 100 4.30 7.89 4.45
N LEU A 101 3.00 8.19 4.53
CA LEU A 101 2.45 8.94 5.66
C LEU A 101 2.15 8.02 6.84
N PHE A 102 2.12 8.58 8.06
CA PHE A 102 1.82 7.87 9.31
C PHE A 102 2.73 6.64 9.51
N GLY A 103 4.03 6.77 9.20
CA GLY A 103 5.00 5.69 9.28
C GLY A 103 4.62 4.46 8.45
N GLY A 104 3.99 4.67 7.28
CA GLY A 104 3.49 3.59 6.43
C GLY A 104 2.07 3.14 6.70
N CYS A 105 1.46 3.55 7.82
CA CYS A 105 0.14 3.06 8.22
C CYS A 105 -1.02 3.66 7.42
N LEU A 106 -0.91 4.90 6.93
CA LEU A 106 -1.92 5.47 6.04
C LEU A 106 -1.63 5.00 4.61
N PRO A 107 -2.57 4.34 3.91
CA PRO A 107 -2.30 3.70 2.63
C PRO A 107 -2.07 4.70 1.52
N THR A 108 -1.34 4.26 0.49
CA THR A 108 -1.48 4.87 -0.83
C THR A 108 -2.81 4.47 -1.46
N LEU A 109 -3.50 5.43 -2.09
CA LEU A 109 -4.77 5.18 -2.74
C LEU A 109 -4.57 4.88 -4.22
N ILE A 110 -5.29 3.87 -4.72
CA ILE A 110 -5.25 3.44 -6.11
C ILE A 110 -6.68 3.22 -6.65
N ALA A 111 -6.89 3.52 -7.92
CA ALA A 111 -8.08 3.15 -8.66
C ALA A 111 -7.67 2.41 -9.93
N TRP A 112 -8.02 1.14 -10.01
CA TRP A 112 -7.74 0.31 -11.19
C TRP A 112 -8.73 0.63 -12.32
N GLY A 113 -8.26 0.53 -13.55
CA GLY A 113 -9.12 0.51 -14.74
C GLY A 113 -9.90 -0.80 -14.87
N ALA A 114 -10.28 -1.14 -16.10
CA ALA A 114 -11.11 -2.32 -16.38
C ALA A 114 -10.44 -3.66 -16.00
N VAL A 115 -9.11 -3.73 -16.13
CA VAL A 115 -8.32 -4.94 -15.85
C VAL A 115 -7.64 -4.81 -14.49
N HIS A 116 -7.75 -5.85 -13.67
CA HIS A 116 -7.07 -5.90 -12.37
C HIS A 116 -5.92 -6.90 -12.40
N PRO A 117 -4.80 -6.64 -11.68
CA PRO A 117 -3.65 -7.55 -11.65
C PRO A 117 -4.01 -9.00 -11.31
N VAL A 118 -4.92 -9.18 -10.35
CA VAL A 118 -5.36 -10.50 -9.88
C VAL A 118 -6.06 -11.34 -10.95
N ASP A 119 -6.63 -10.73 -12.00
CA ASP A 119 -7.37 -11.47 -13.03
C ASP A 119 -6.46 -12.40 -13.85
N GLY A 120 -5.18 -12.02 -14.00
CA GLY A 120 -4.16 -12.83 -14.66
C GLY A 120 -3.26 -13.63 -13.69
N MET A 121 -3.48 -13.54 -12.38
CA MET A 121 -2.62 -14.21 -11.40
C MET A 121 -3.10 -15.62 -11.08
N GLN A 122 -2.15 -16.56 -11.00
CA GLN A 122 -2.42 -17.88 -10.43
C GLN A 122 -2.69 -17.78 -8.92
N ALA A 123 -3.50 -18.71 -8.41
CA ALA A 123 -3.72 -18.87 -6.98
C ALA A 123 -2.40 -19.28 -6.32
N SER A 124 -1.92 -18.47 -5.37
CA SER A 124 -0.61 -18.71 -4.74
C SER A 124 -0.66 -19.66 -3.55
N GLY A 125 -1.86 -19.97 -3.01
CA GLY A 125 -2.05 -20.78 -1.81
C GLY A 125 -2.34 -19.94 -0.55
N PRO A 126 -1.56 -18.89 -0.23
CA PRO A 126 -1.88 -18.00 0.88
C PRO A 126 -3.10 -17.10 0.63
N SER A 127 -3.81 -16.76 1.71
CA SER A 127 -4.89 -15.76 1.70
C SER A 127 -4.74 -14.75 2.83
N LEU A 128 -4.99 -13.47 2.55
CA LEU A 128 -4.95 -12.40 3.55
C LEU A 128 -6.13 -12.52 4.51
N ARG A 129 -5.83 -12.81 5.77
CA ARG A 129 -6.82 -12.95 6.85
C ARG A 129 -7.12 -11.62 7.53
N ALA A 130 -6.08 -10.83 7.79
CA ALA A 130 -6.19 -9.56 8.50
C ALA A 130 -5.09 -8.59 8.09
N LEU A 131 -5.43 -7.31 8.15
CA LEU A 131 -4.50 -6.19 8.16
C LEU A 131 -4.80 -5.35 9.41
N ARG A 132 -3.79 -5.13 10.24
CA ARG A 132 -3.90 -4.34 11.47
C ARG A 132 -2.84 -3.25 11.46
N LEU A 133 -3.19 -2.11 12.04
CA LEU A 133 -2.34 -0.95 12.14
C LEU A 133 -2.16 -0.58 13.60
N ALA A 134 -0.97 -0.17 13.98
CA ALA A 134 -0.69 0.41 15.29
C ALA A 134 -0.06 1.79 15.06
N HIS A 135 -0.49 2.83 15.79
CA HIS A 135 0.05 4.18 15.58
C HIS A 135 -0.07 5.05 16.84
N PRO A 136 0.87 5.99 17.10
CA PRO A 136 0.78 6.92 18.24
C PRO A 136 -0.47 7.79 18.19
N ASP A 137 -0.79 8.27 16.99
CA ASP A 137 -2.01 9.03 16.71
C ASP A 137 -3.08 8.14 16.03
N ALA A 138 -3.50 7.10 16.74
CA ALA A 138 -4.49 6.15 16.24
C ALA A 138 -5.85 6.82 15.95
N ALA A 139 -6.22 7.87 16.70
CA ALA A 139 -7.48 8.58 16.49
C ALA A 139 -7.49 9.30 15.13
N ARG A 140 -6.43 10.05 14.80
CA ARG A 140 -6.32 10.72 13.50
C ARG A 140 -6.23 9.72 12.35
N LEU A 141 -5.48 8.62 12.54
CA LEU A 141 -5.38 7.57 11.52
C LEU A 141 -6.74 6.91 11.25
N ARG A 142 -7.54 6.58 12.29
CA ARG A 142 -8.90 6.06 12.11
C ARG A 142 -9.80 7.04 11.36
N ALA A 143 -9.76 8.33 11.71
CA ALA A 143 -10.54 9.36 11.04
C ALA A 143 -10.17 9.47 9.55
N ALA A 144 -8.88 9.46 9.24
CA ALA A 144 -8.38 9.50 7.85
C ALA A 144 -8.81 8.26 7.06
N LEU A 145 -8.69 7.06 7.62
CA LEU A 145 -9.13 5.82 6.97
C LEU A 145 -10.64 5.83 6.73
N ALA A 146 -11.43 6.28 7.71
CA ALA A 146 -12.88 6.40 7.57
C ALA A 146 -13.26 7.40 6.46
N ALA A 147 -12.58 8.54 6.38
CA ALA A 147 -12.79 9.54 5.32
C ALA A 147 -12.50 8.97 3.91
N ALA A 148 -11.52 8.07 3.80
CA ALA A 148 -11.23 7.34 2.56
C ALA A 148 -12.11 6.09 2.34
N GLY A 149 -13.12 5.83 3.20
CA GLY A 149 -14.02 4.68 3.11
C GLY A 149 -13.44 3.36 3.61
N LEU A 150 -12.31 3.37 4.31
CA LEU A 150 -11.56 2.19 4.77
C LEU A 150 -11.85 1.86 6.24
N THR A 151 -13.11 1.62 6.58
CA THR A 151 -13.56 1.41 7.97
C THR A 151 -13.27 0.00 8.52
N ALA A 152 -12.98 -0.96 7.65
CA ALA A 152 -12.78 -2.36 8.03
C ALA A 152 -11.36 -2.68 8.55
N ILE A 153 -10.46 -1.70 8.60
CA ILE A 153 -9.07 -1.87 9.03
C ILE A 153 -8.96 -1.56 10.52
N ALA A 154 -8.46 -2.53 11.29
CA ALA A 154 -8.26 -2.34 12.72
C ALA A 154 -7.05 -1.42 12.96
N VAL A 155 -7.24 -0.42 13.81
CA VAL A 155 -6.18 0.49 14.25
C VAL A 155 -6.11 0.48 15.76
N GLU A 156 -4.93 0.31 16.32
CA GLU A 156 -4.65 0.32 17.75
C GLU A 156 -3.69 1.47 18.11
N ALA A 157 -3.77 1.96 19.35
CA ALA A 157 -2.83 2.96 19.84
C ALA A 157 -1.53 2.26 20.27
N ALA A 158 -0.40 2.74 19.77
CA ALA A 158 0.92 2.21 20.11
C ALA A 158 1.99 3.30 20.01
N PRO A 159 3.11 3.20 20.75
CA PRO A 159 4.15 4.24 20.74
C PRO A 159 4.93 4.34 19.42
N VAL A 160 4.82 3.34 18.54
CA VAL A 160 5.52 3.29 17.25
C VAL A 160 4.54 2.83 16.16
N PRO A 161 4.60 3.40 14.95
CA PRO A 161 3.84 2.92 13.80
C PRO A 161 4.18 1.46 13.46
N ALA A 162 3.17 0.63 13.20
CA ALA A 162 3.37 -0.73 12.72
C ALA A 162 2.20 -1.21 11.84
N ILE A 163 2.52 -2.03 10.85
CA ILE A 163 1.57 -2.73 9.99
C ILE A 163 1.75 -4.21 10.23
N GLU A 164 0.66 -4.91 10.52
CA GLU A 164 0.63 -6.37 10.62
C GLU A 164 -0.28 -6.93 9.52
N ALA A 165 0.28 -7.75 8.63
CA ALA A 165 -0.49 -8.55 7.68
C ALA A 165 -0.45 -10.02 8.11
N VAL A 166 -1.62 -10.60 8.38
CA VAL A 166 -1.73 -12.03 8.71
C VAL A 166 -2.24 -12.79 7.51
N LEU A 167 -1.45 -13.76 7.07
CA LEU A 167 -1.72 -14.63 5.93
C LEU A 167 -2.01 -16.04 6.43
N ASP A 168 -3.13 -16.61 6.03
CA ASP A 168 -3.36 -18.04 6.16
C ASP A 168 -2.57 -18.76 5.07
N THR A 169 -1.84 -19.81 5.44
CA THR A 169 -1.06 -20.62 4.49
C THR A 169 -1.29 -22.11 4.75
N PRO A 170 -0.97 -23.00 3.80
CA PRO A 170 -1.06 -24.44 4.01
C PRO A 170 -0.21 -24.96 5.18
N ARG A 171 0.78 -24.18 5.66
CA ARG A 171 1.65 -24.53 6.80
C ARG A 171 1.26 -23.82 8.10
N GLY A 172 0.11 -23.17 8.13
CA GLY A 172 -0.35 -22.35 9.25
C GLY A 172 -0.23 -20.85 8.98
N ALA A 173 -0.68 -20.05 9.95
CA ALA A 173 -0.69 -18.60 9.83
C ALA A 173 0.73 -18.02 9.82
N VAL A 174 1.00 -17.12 8.89
CA VAL A 174 2.22 -16.32 8.80
C VAL A 174 1.88 -14.87 9.08
N VAL A 175 2.70 -14.21 9.89
CA VAL A 175 2.54 -12.80 10.24
C VAL A 175 3.72 -12.03 9.64
N LEU A 176 3.41 -11.01 8.84
CA LEU A 176 4.38 -10.03 8.35
C LEU A 176 4.21 -8.73 9.13
N VAL A 177 5.30 -8.16 9.63
CA VAL A 177 5.31 -6.92 10.40
C VAL A 177 6.30 -5.93 9.81
N SER A 178 5.94 -4.64 9.81
CA SER A 178 6.80 -3.54 9.34
C SER A 178 7.82 -3.04 10.35
#